data_AF-A0A8H7Q3Y5-F1
#
_entry.id   AF-A0A8H7Q3Y5-F1
#
_cell.length_a   1.000
_cell.length_b   1.000
_cell.length_c   1.000
_cell.angle_alpha   90.00
_cell.angle_beta   90.00
_cell.angle_gamma   90.00
#
_symmetry.space_group_name_H-M   'P 1'
#
loop_
_entity.id
_entity.type
_entity.pdbx_description
1 polymer ?
#
loop_
_entity_poly.entity_id
_entity_poly.type
_entity_poly.pdbx_seq_one_letter_code
_entity_poly.pdbx_strand_id
1 'polypeptide(L)'
;MKRAANTLDNEGTSKRVKVVKKDRINHASDCSDPQCEGCDVGEVELAFTNEDGSAAETPSALELFHMAMDEAASEGSKSNENGMAKKIFDLALEAYEKEKDQDPLGYAQCLIEFGRYFDVIESVKEGVDNLRGLEKSPKKEEPPISTNELHIAKGRGILVQLNIERAKRIEIFEEIREEDSDEDDDIDPAVLKKLEVTKDEKKLINEAIQSFDKVFKTKTDEDYEKHILLCCNDLRRYGEQLDLPIYKETVNLVLTTAMSYIKSLKDVESNAFALKIWGASLFYEARADYEADNAQQLVETALQKLLAAKTLETDDHDLETTELIGHCKMLLSTISTDEDEVIRHYQEAIDSFKAVVERSNDPDPKLLELIEMLDGGDEEEEEELDDDSD
;
A
#
# COMPACT_ATOMS: atom_id res chain seq x y z
N MET A 1 -14.60 22.55 -22.90
CA MET A 1 -15.82 21.71 -23.05
C MET A 1 -16.15 21.13 -21.69
N LYS A 2 -17.42 21.19 -21.28
CA LYS A 2 -17.90 20.87 -19.93
C LYS A 2 -17.67 19.38 -19.61
N ARG A 3 -16.96 19.08 -18.51
CA ARG A 3 -16.94 17.75 -17.90
C ARG A 3 -18.27 17.54 -17.18
N ALA A 4 -18.98 16.48 -17.54
CA ALA A 4 -20.09 15.96 -16.76
C ALA A 4 -19.47 15.03 -15.70
N ALA A 5 -19.52 15.47 -14.44
CA ALA A 5 -19.40 14.58 -13.31
C ALA A 5 -20.70 13.78 -13.26
N ASN A 6 -20.64 12.48 -13.55
CA ASN A 6 -21.69 11.56 -13.11
C ASN A 6 -21.46 11.33 -11.62
N THR A 7 -21.92 12.28 -10.81
CA THR A 7 -22.34 11.98 -9.45
C THR A 7 -23.55 11.06 -9.57
N LEU A 8 -23.40 9.82 -9.10
CA LEU A 8 -24.55 9.07 -8.66
C LEU A 8 -25.23 9.93 -7.59
N ASP A 9 -26.35 10.54 -7.94
CA ASP A 9 -27.24 11.21 -7.02
C ASP A 9 -27.75 10.17 -6.02
N ASN A 10 -26.98 9.98 -4.94
CA ASN A 10 -27.52 9.46 -3.70
C ASN A 10 -27.93 10.71 -2.91
N GLU A 11 -29.22 11.06 -2.96
CA GLU A 11 -29.83 12.03 -2.05
C GLU A 11 -29.81 11.45 -0.62
N GLY A 12 -28.60 11.40 -0.03
CA GLY A 12 -28.35 11.05 1.35
C GLY A 12 -27.68 12.23 2.02
N THR A 13 -28.38 12.85 2.97
CA THR A 13 -27.86 13.91 3.84
C THR A 13 -26.46 13.56 4.34
N SER A 14 -25.47 14.42 4.12
CA SER A 14 -24.08 14.17 4.49
C SER A 14 -23.96 14.07 6.02
N LYS A 15 -23.79 12.85 6.55
CA LYS A 15 -23.65 12.59 7.99
C LYS A 15 -22.21 12.80 8.40
N ARG A 16 -21.97 13.44 9.55
CA ARG A 16 -20.63 13.67 10.12
C ARG A 16 -20.45 12.89 11.42
N VAL A 17 -19.29 12.26 11.55
CA VAL A 17 -18.86 11.58 12.79
C VAL A 17 -18.14 12.59 13.68
N LYS A 18 -18.48 12.61 14.97
CA LYS A 18 -17.73 13.37 15.97
C LYS A 18 -17.40 12.48 17.15
N VAL A 19 -16.16 12.59 17.63
CA VAL A 19 -15.77 12.09 18.96
C VAL A 19 -16.48 12.93 20.00
N VAL A 20 -17.35 12.31 20.79
CA VAL A 20 -17.91 12.96 21.98
C VAL A 20 -17.11 12.48 23.17
N LYS A 21 -16.23 13.33 23.69
CA LYS A 21 -15.70 13.13 25.04
C LYS A 21 -16.83 13.45 26.01
N LYS A 22 -17.28 12.49 26.81
CA LYS A 22 -18.11 12.81 27.98
C LYS A 22 -17.26 13.66 28.91
N ASP A 23 -17.74 14.85 29.29
CA ASP A 23 -17.16 15.73 30.32
C ASP A 23 -17.27 15.13 31.74
N ARG A 24 -16.94 13.85 31.91
CA ARG A 24 -16.83 13.20 33.21
C ARG A 24 -15.37 12.83 33.40
N ILE A 25 -14.72 13.54 34.33
CA ILE A 25 -13.44 13.12 34.91
C ILE A 25 -13.72 11.75 35.55
N ASN A 26 -13.39 10.69 34.84
CA ASN A 26 -13.53 9.33 35.33
C ASN A 26 -12.17 8.85 35.85
N HIS A 27 -12.21 8.08 36.93
CA HIS A 27 -11.06 7.46 37.54
C HIS A 27 -11.27 5.95 37.56
N ALA A 28 -10.22 5.18 37.31
CA ALA A 28 -10.22 3.75 37.59
C ALA A 28 -10.63 3.54 39.07
N SER A 29 -11.35 2.46 39.36
CA SER A 29 -11.95 2.22 40.69
C SER A 29 -10.94 2.15 41.85
N ASP A 30 -9.67 2.01 41.53
CA ASP A 30 -8.51 1.93 42.43
C ASP A 30 -7.65 3.21 42.44
N CYS A 31 -7.99 4.24 41.66
CA CYS A 31 -7.29 5.51 41.67
C CYS A 31 -7.50 6.23 43.01
N SER A 32 -6.40 6.45 43.72
CA SER A 32 -6.37 7.09 45.03
C SER A 32 -5.57 8.40 45.03
N ASP A 33 -5.17 8.87 43.84
CA ASP A 33 -4.44 10.12 43.67
C ASP A 33 -5.40 11.33 43.56
N PRO A 34 -5.41 12.23 44.57
CA PRO A 34 -6.28 13.41 44.58
C PRO A 34 -5.84 14.53 43.61
N GLN A 35 -4.71 14.38 42.92
CA GLN A 35 -4.26 15.29 41.83
C GLN A 35 -4.44 14.66 40.44
N CYS A 36 -5.01 13.46 40.35
CA CYS A 36 -5.26 12.83 39.07
C CYS A 36 -6.32 13.63 38.28
N GLU A 37 -6.00 14.03 37.04
CA GLU A 37 -6.89 14.80 36.15
C GLU A 37 -7.84 13.88 35.33
N GLY A 38 -7.93 12.60 35.70
CA GLY A 38 -8.67 11.54 35.02
C GLY A 38 -7.73 10.44 34.53
N CYS A 39 -7.80 9.26 35.12
CA CYS A 39 -6.99 8.08 34.74
C CYS A 39 -7.81 6.95 34.14
N ASP A 40 -9.13 7.09 34.12
CA ASP A 40 -9.98 6.18 33.36
C ASP A 40 -9.88 6.59 31.89
N VAL A 41 -9.40 5.68 31.05
CA VAL A 41 -9.47 5.84 29.60
C VAL A 41 -10.94 5.66 29.24
N GLY A 42 -11.72 6.74 29.37
CA GLY A 42 -13.16 6.71 29.11
C GLY A 42 -13.44 6.18 27.70
N GLU A 43 -14.44 5.31 27.58
CA GLU A 43 -14.95 4.83 26.29
C GLU A 43 -15.27 6.03 25.39
N VAL A 44 -14.61 6.10 24.24
CA VAL A 44 -14.90 7.10 23.22
C VAL A 44 -16.18 6.68 22.51
N GLU A 45 -17.30 7.29 22.87
CA GLU A 45 -18.58 7.12 22.18
C GLU A 45 -18.57 7.95 20.87
N LEU A 46 -18.79 7.28 19.74
CA LEU A 46 -19.00 7.94 18.45
C LEU A 46 -20.45 8.40 18.35
N ALA A 47 -20.66 9.70 18.10
CA ALA A 47 -21.99 10.24 17.81
C ALA A 47 -22.10 10.60 16.33
N PHE A 48 -23.15 10.10 15.69
CA PHE A 48 -23.49 10.44 14.31
C PHE A 48 -24.42 11.67 14.31
N THR A 49 -24.03 12.70 13.57
CA THR A 49 -24.80 13.95 13.49
C THR A 49 -25.13 14.32 12.05
N ASN A 50 -26.31 14.88 11.84
CA ASN A 50 -26.70 15.50 10.57
C ASN A 50 -25.92 16.82 10.37
N GLU A 51 -25.98 17.42 9.17
CA GLU A 51 -25.29 18.70 8.87
C GLU A 51 -25.70 19.85 9.81
N ASP A 52 -26.92 19.80 10.35
CA ASP A 52 -27.47 20.77 11.30
C ASP A 52 -27.04 20.51 12.76
N GLY A 53 -26.25 19.46 13.02
CA GLY A 53 -25.78 19.06 14.33
C GLY A 53 -26.79 18.28 15.18
N SER A 54 -27.96 17.93 14.62
CA SER A 54 -28.91 17.04 15.27
C SER A 54 -28.43 15.58 15.25
N ALA A 55 -28.93 14.76 16.17
CA ALA A 55 -28.63 13.33 16.20
C ALA A 55 -29.14 12.65 14.92
N ALA A 56 -28.24 11.98 14.20
CA ALA A 56 -28.58 11.21 13.01
C ALA A 56 -29.01 9.79 13.39
N GLU A 57 -29.80 9.15 12.52
CA GLU A 57 -30.01 7.70 12.59
C GLU A 57 -28.68 6.97 12.41
N THR A 58 -28.50 5.88 13.19
CA THR A 58 -27.33 5.00 13.11
C THR A 58 -27.09 4.58 11.67
N PRO A 59 -25.90 4.81 11.10
CA PRO A 59 -25.63 4.44 9.72
C PRO A 59 -25.68 2.91 9.53
N SER A 60 -26.00 2.48 8.31
CA SER A 60 -25.93 1.08 7.89
C SER A 60 -24.49 0.56 7.90
N ALA A 61 -24.32 -0.77 7.86
CA ALA A 61 -22.99 -1.39 7.84
C ALA A 61 -22.12 -0.87 6.67
N LEU A 62 -22.70 -0.72 5.48
CA LEU A 62 -22.02 -0.18 4.30
C LEU A 62 -21.64 1.30 4.45
N GLU A 63 -22.53 2.11 5.03
CA GLU A 63 -22.22 3.53 5.31
C GLU A 63 -21.08 3.66 6.33
N LEU A 64 -21.09 2.85 7.40
CA LEU A 64 -20.00 2.82 8.38
C LEU A 64 -18.69 2.38 7.71
N PHE A 65 -18.73 1.36 6.85
CA PHE A 65 -17.54 0.90 6.14
C PHE A 65 -16.94 2.00 5.26
N HIS A 66 -17.75 2.70 4.46
CA HIS A 66 -17.24 3.82 3.65
C HIS A 66 -16.69 4.97 4.52
N MET A 67 -17.37 5.32 5.61
CA MET A 67 -16.86 6.32 6.55
C MET A 67 -15.51 5.91 7.15
N ALA A 68 -15.34 4.63 7.49
CA ALA A 68 -14.09 4.11 8.03
C ALA A 68 -12.95 4.18 7.00
N MET A 69 -13.25 3.89 5.73
CA MET A 69 -12.29 4.00 4.63
C MET A 69 -11.84 5.45 4.39
N ASP A 70 -12.78 6.40 4.40
CA ASP A 70 -12.49 7.82 4.22
C ASP A 70 -11.64 8.38 5.38
N GLU A 71 -11.96 7.98 6.60
CA GLU A 71 -11.19 8.35 7.79
C GLU A 71 -9.79 7.72 7.77
N ALA A 72 -9.69 6.44 7.42
CA ALA A 72 -8.40 5.75 7.31
C ALA A 72 -7.50 6.34 6.23
N ALA A 73 -8.09 6.79 5.11
CA ALA A 73 -7.35 7.51 4.07
C ALA A 73 -6.85 8.89 4.54
N SER A 74 -7.53 9.50 5.51
CA SER A 74 -7.20 10.81 6.06
C SER A 74 -6.22 10.74 7.25
N GLU A 75 -6.30 9.70 8.09
CA GLU A 75 -5.41 9.47 9.24
C GLU A 75 -4.00 8.96 8.82
N GLY A 76 -3.84 8.49 7.58
CA GLY A 76 -2.58 7.93 7.08
C GLY A 76 -2.33 6.47 7.50
N SER A 77 -1.31 5.85 6.90
CA SER A 77 -1.08 4.38 6.94
C SER A 77 -0.64 3.77 8.29
N LYS A 78 -0.64 4.53 9.39
CA LYS A 78 -0.33 4.03 10.74
C LYS A 78 -1.32 4.59 11.74
N SER A 79 -2.58 4.19 11.59
CA SER A 79 -3.64 4.61 12.49
C SER A 79 -3.43 3.97 13.87
N ASN A 80 -3.39 4.83 14.89
CA ASN A 80 -3.22 4.44 16.28
C ASN A 80 -4.30 3.41 16.69
N GLU A 81 -4.00 2.48 17.61
CA GLU A 81 -5.00 1.49 18.09
C GLU A 81 -6.29 2.11 18.67
N ASN A 82 -6.28 3.43 18.91
CA ASN A 82 -7.40 4.23 19.41
C ASN A 82 -7.95 5.26 18.40
N GLY A 83 -7.50 5.20 17.13
CA GLY A 83 -7.89 6.09 16.03
C GLY A 83 -9.38 6.05 15.72
N MET A 84 -9.89 7.09 15.05
CA MET A 84 -11.30 7.18 14.70
C MET A 84 -11.66 6.11 13.68
N ALA A 85 -10.79 5.88 12.68
CA ALA A 85 -11.01 4.89 11.64
C ALA A 85 -11.28 3.49 12.22
N LYS A 86 -10.47 3.05 13.20
CA LYS A 86 -10.61 1.71 13.81
C LYS A 86 -11.97 1.51 14.47
N LYS A 87 -12.41 2.51 15.24
CA LYS A 87 -13.71 2.46 15.92
C LYS A 87 -14.87 2.42 14.93
N ILE A 88 -14.76 3.15 13.82
CA ILE A 88 -15.80 3.11 12.77
C ILE A 88 -15.79 1.73 12.08
N PHE A 89 -14.61 1.13 11.84
CA PHE A 89 -14.51 -0.24 11.35
C PHE A 89 -15.13 -1.26 12.33
N ASP A 90 -14.83 -1.17 13.62
CA ASP A 90 -15.41 -2.07 14.63
C ASP A 90 -16.94 -1.99 14.62
N LEU A 91 -17.51 -0.77 14.53
CA LEU A 91 -18.95 -0.57 14.38
C LEU A 91 -19.50 -1.16 13.06
N ALA A 92 -18.76 -1.02 11.95
CA ALA A 92 -19.15 -1.60 10.67
C ALA A 92 -19.17 -3.13 10.73
N LEU A 93 -18.15 -3.74 11.33
CA LEU A 93 -18.06 -5.19 11.53
C LEU A 93 -19.18 -5.71 12.43
N GLU A 94 -19.47 -5.04 13.55
CA GLU A 94 -20.61 -5.39 14.40
C GLU A 94 -21.96 -5.30 13.66
N ALA A 95 -22.13 -4.29 12.81
CA ALA A 95 -23.34 -4.12 12.02
C ALA A 95 -23.45 -5.24 10.98
N TYR A 96 -22.37 -5.54 10.26
CA TYR A 96 -22.32 -6.66 9.32
C TYR A 96 -22.51 -8.02 10.00
N GLU A 97 -22.04 -8.23 11.23
CA GLU A 97 -22.27 -9.49 11.95
C GLU A 97 -23.74 -9.70 12.31
N LYS A 98 -24.44 -8.63 12.67
CA LYS A 98 -25.90 -8.65 12.92
C LYS A 98 -26.68 -8.90 11.63
N GLU A 99 -26.12 -8.53 10.48
CA GLU A 99 -26.73 -8.59 9.15
C GLU A 99 -26.01 -9.56 8.20
N LYS A 100 -25.25 -10.54 8.73
CA LYS A 100 -24.25 -11.32 7.96
C LYS A 100 -24.82 -12.08 6.77
N ASP A 101 -26.08 -12.47 6.85
CA ASP A 101 -26.78 -13.15 5.76
C ASP A 101 -27.27 -12.21 4.65
N GLN A 102 -27.33 -10.91 4.88
CA GLN A 102 -27.85 -9.93 3.92
C GLN A 102 -26.78 -9.44 2.94
N ASP A 103 -25.54 -9.26 3.42
CA ASP A 103 -24.40 -8.84 2.61
C ASP A 103 -23.09 -9.52 3.03
N PRO A 104 -22.92 -10.81 2.70
CA PRO A 104 -21.73 -11.56 3.09
C PRO A 104 -20.48 -11.13 2.31
N LEU A 105 -20.63 -10.48 1.15
CA LEU A 105 -19.50 -9.91 0.40
C LEU A 105 -18.98 -8.67 1.11
N GLY A 106 -19.86 -7.73 1.47
CA GLY A 106 -19.50 -6.53 2.21
C GLY A 106 -18.83 -6.82 3.55
N TYR A 107 -19.33 -7.81 4.31
CA TYR A 107 -18.66 -8.24 5.54
C TYR A 107 -17.23 -8.72 5.31
N ALA A 108 -17.02 -9.57 4.30
CA ALA A 108 -15.70 -10.10 3.99
C ALA A 108 -14.74 -9.00 3.48
N GLN A 109 -15.23 -8.04 2.70
CA GLN A 109 -14.45 -6.87 2.27
C GLN A 109 -14.08 -5.98 3.46
N CYS A 110 -15.02 -5.76 4.40
CA CYS A 110 -14.79 -4.99 5.62
C CYS A 110 -13.69 -5.62 6.47
N LEU A 111 -13.70 -6.94 6.66
CA LEU A 111 -12.65 -7.69 7.35
C LEU A 111 -11.27 -7.54 6.68
N ILE A 112 -11.22 -7.58 5.34
CA ILE A 112 -9.99 -7.45 4.57
C ILE A 112 -9.41 -6.04 4.69
N GLU A 113 -10.22 -5.00 4.47
CA GLU A 113 -9.72 -3.63 4.55
C GLU A 113 -9.39 -3.25 6.01
N PHE A 114 -10.16 -3.70 7.02
CA PHE A 114 -9.76 -3.57 8.42
C PHE A 114 -8.38 -4.18 8.66
N GLY A 115 -8.18 -5.44 8.27
CA GLY A 115 -6.88 -6.10 8.44
C GLY A 115 -5.75 -5.43 7.65
N ARG A 116 -6.06 -4.77 6.53
CA ARG A 116 -5.10 -3.98 5.73
C ARG A 116 -4.66 -2.70 6.43
N TYR A 117 -5.58 -1.96 7.04
CA TYR A 117 -5.27 -0.66 7.66
C TYR A 117 -4.65 -0.78 9.05
N PHE A 118 -4.86 -1.91 9.74
CA PHE A 118 -4.38 -2.15 11.11
C PHE A 118 -3.44 -3.36 11.22
N ASP A 119 -2.97 -3.92 10.10
CA ASP A 119 -2.06 -5.08 10.02
C ASP A 119 -2.54 -6.34 10.78
N VAL A 120 -3.87 -6.50 10.89
CA VAL A 120 -4.53 -7.65 11.55
C VAL A 120 -4.73 -8.79 10.56
N ILE A 121 -3.73 -9.68 10.49
CA ILE A 121 -3.68 -10.76 9.50
C ILE A 121 -4.82 -11.78 9.66
N GLU A 122 -5.29 -12.01 10.87
CA GLU A 122 -6.38 -12.92 11.18
C GLU A 122 -7.69 -12.46 10.53
N SER A 123 -7.98 -11.15 10.59
CA SER A 123 -9.16 -10.55 9.95
C SER A 123 -9.10 -10.71 8.43
N VAL A 124 -7.93 -10.49 7.81
CA VAL A 124 -7.76 -10.70 6.36
C VAL A 124 -7.99 -12.17 5.98
N LYS A 125 -7.42 -13.10 6.75
CA LYS A 125 -7.59 -14.55 6.53
C LYS A 125 -9.05 -14.97 6.63
N GLU A 126 -9.76 -14.48 7.64
CA GLU A 126 -11.19 -14.74 7.80
C GLU A 126 -11.99 -14.18 6.62
N GLY A 127 -11.71 -12.93 6.20
CA GLY A 127 -12.34 -12.33 5.03
C GLY A 127 -12.11 -13.16 3.75
N VAL A 128 -10.87 -13.58 3.48
CA VAL A 128 -10.53 -14.43 2.33
C VAL A 128 -11.26 -15.78 2.39
N ASP A 129 -11.34 -16.40 3.57
CA ASP A 129 -12.04 -17.67 3.74
C ASP A 129 -13.55 -17.54 3.55
N ASN A 130 -14.15 -16.44 3.99
CA ASN A 130 -15.55 -16.09 3.70
C ASN A 130 -15.78 -15.97 2.18
N LEU A 131 -14.91 -15.29 1.45
CA LEU A 131 -14.99 -15.17 -0.02
C LEU A 131 -14.83 -16.53 -0.73
N ARG A 132 -13.91 -17.38 -0.26
CA ARG A 132 -13.79 -18.78 -0.76
C ARG A 132 -15.05 -19.59 -0.49
N GLY A 133 -15.74 -19.34 0.63
CA GLY A 133 -17.02 -19.95 0.97
C GLY A 133 -18.13 -19.54 -0.01
N LEU A 134 -18.23 -18.24 -0.29
CA LEU A 134 -19.20 -17.67 -1.25
C LEU A 134 -19.00 -18.22 -2.67
N GLU A 135 -17.76 -18.37 -3.13
CA GLU A 135 -17.46 -18.94 -4.44
C GLU A 135 -17.93 -20.41 -4.57
N LYS A 136 -17.83 -21.19 -3.49
CA LYS A 136 -18.20 -22.62 -3.49
C LYS A 136 -19.69 -22.86 -3.36
N SER A 137 -20.43 -21.93 -2.74
CA SER A 137 -21.84 -22.09 -2.40
C SER A 137 -22.66 -20.85 -2.79
N PRO A 138 -22.82 -20.55 -4.09
CA PRO A 138 -23.70 -19.46 -4.51
C PRO A 138 -25.13 -19.78 -4.04
N LYS A 139 -25.63 -19.03 -3.05
CA LYS A 139 -27.00 -19.18 -2.54
C LYS A 139 -27.97 -18.89 -3.70
N LYS A 140 -28.88 -19.83 -3.98
CA LYS A 140 -29.78 -19.80 -5.15
C LYS A 140 -30.88 -18.73 -5.11
N GLU A 141 -31.07 -18.06 -3.97
CA GLU A 141 -32.22 -17.20 -3.69
C GLU A 141 -31.86 -15.74 -3.37
N GLU A 142 -30.57 -15.40 -3.31
CA GLU A 142 -30.11 -14.03 -3.08
C GLU A 142 -29.90 -13.29 -4.42
N PRO A 143 -29.98 -11.94 -4.45
CA PRO A 143 -29.57 -11.20 -5.63
C PRO A 143 -28.16 -11.65 -6.03
N PRO A 144 -27.90 -11.92 -7.33
CA PRO A 144 -26.63 -12.49 -7.73
C PRO A 144 -25.53 -11.50 -7.39
N ILE A 145 -24.69 -11.82 -6.40
CA ILE A 145 -23.41 -11.17 -6.19
C ILE A 145 -22.70 -11.15 -7.54
N SER A 146 -22.21 -9.98 -7.97
CA SER A 146 -21.45 -9.91 -9.20
C SER A 146 -20.28 -10.89 -9.10
N THR A 147 -20.27 -11.90 -9.96
CA THR A 147 -19.21 -12.92 -9.95
C THR A 147 -17.84 -12.27 -10.14
N ASN A 148 -17.80 -11.12 -10.81
CA ASN A 148 -16.59 -10.31 -10.96
C ASN A 148 -16.14 -9.69 -9.63
N GLU A 149 -17.03 -9.01 -8.92
CA GLU A 149 -16.71 -8.35 -7.64
C GLU A 149 -16.18 -9.36 -6.61
N LEU A 150 -16.79 -10.55 -6.54
CA LEU A 150 -16.32 -11.63 -5.68
C LEU A 150 -14.89 -12.05 -6.02
N HIS A 151 -14.59 -12.26 -7.30
CA HIS A 151 -13.26 -12.66 -7.74
C HIS A 151 -12.21 -11.56 -7.55
N ILE A 152 -12.57 -10.29 -7.76
CA ILE A 152 -11.71 -9.13 -7.47
C ILE A 152 -11.42 -9.06 -5.98
N ALA A 153 -12.47 -9.07 -5.14
CA ALA A 153 -12.33 -9.01 -3.68
C ALA A 153 -11.45 -10.15 -3.16
N LYS A 154 -11.63 -11.37 -3.68
CA LYS A 154 -10.84 -12.53 -3.24
C LYS A 154 -9.38 -12.40 -3.63
N GLY A 155 -9.08 -12.04 -4.87
CA GLY A 155 -7.70 -11.87 -5.31
C GLY A 155 -6.98 -10.74 -4.56
N ARG A 156 -7.67 -9.60 -4.36
CA ARG A 156 -7.14 -8.48 -3.57
C ARG A 156 -6.90 -8.88 -2.11
N GLY A 157 -7.86 -9.55 -1.47
CA GLY A 157 -7.72 -10.03 -0.09
C GLY A 157 -6.53 -10.97 0.10
N ILE A 158 -6.28 -11.86 -0.87
CA ILE A 158 -5.10 -12.73 -0.85
C ILE A 158 -3.80 -11.91 -0.96
N LEU A 159 -3.74 -10.90 -1.83
CA LEU A 159 -2.55 -10.05 -1.94
C LEU A 159 -2.32 -9.19 -0.71
N VAL A 160 -3.39 -8.68 -0.08
CA VAL A 160 -3.30 -7.99 1.22
C VAL A 160 -2.71 -8.94 2.27
N GLN A 161 -3.22 -10.18 2.36
CA GLN A 161 -2.69 -11.19 3.28
C GLN A 161 -1.18 -11.39 3.07
N LEU A 162 -0.78 -11.55 1.80
CA LEU A 162 0.61 -11.76 1.41
C LEU A 162 1.50 -10.56 1.77
N ASN A 163 1.04 -9.33 1.54
CA ASN A 163 1.79 -8.11 1.85
C ASN A 163 2.06 -7.96 3.35
N ILE A 164 1.06 -8.23 4.20
CA ILE A 164 1.22 -8.16 5.66
C ILE A 164 2.19 -9.27 6.14
N GLU A 165 2.02 -10.50 5.65
CA GLU A 165 2.90 -11.62 6.00
C GLU A 165 4.34 -11.42 5.52
N ARG A 166 4.55 -10.67 4.43
CA ARG A 166 5.88 -10.32 3.94
C ARG A 166 6.51 -9.18 4.71
N ALA A 167 5.77 -8.11 4.97
CA ALA A 167 6.26 -7.00 5.79
C ALA A 167 6.78 -7.50 7.16
N LYS A 168 5.99 -8.35 7.85
CA LYS A 168 6.41 -8.97 9.12
C LYS A 168 7.67 -9.85 8.99
N ARG A 169 7.85 -10.52 7.84
CA ARG A 169 9.05 -11.34 7.59
C ARG A 169 10.29 -10.50 7.27
N ILE A 170 10.11 -9.35 6.62
CA ILE A 170 11.18 -8.40 6.32
C ILE A 170 11.63 -7.72 7.62
N GLU A 171 10.69 -7.28 8.47
CA GLU A 171 10.99 -6.68 9.77
C GLU A 171 11.84 -7.61 10.65
N ILE A 172 11.42 -8.87 10.81
CA ILE A 172 12.21 -9.89 11.54
C ILE A 172 13.60 -10.09 10.92
N PHE A 173 13.73 -9.94 9.61
CA PHE A 173 15.02 -10.08 8.93
C PHE A 173 15.92 -8.86 9.14
N GLU A 174 15.36 -7.65 9.09
CA GLU A 174 16.09 -6.41 9.40
C GLU A 174 16.61 -6.46 10.85
N GLU A 175 15.80 -6.91 11.82
CA GLU A 175 16.22 -7.12 13.22
C GLU A 175 17.41 -8.10 13.34
N ILE A 176 17.34 -9.26 12.69
CA ILE A 176 18.44 -10.25 12.71
C ILE A 176 19.71 -9.66 12.10
N ARG A 177 19.58 -8.90 11.00
CA ARG A 177 20.73 -8.29 10.31
C ARG A 177 21.41 -7.22 11.16
N GLU A 178 20.65 -6.43 11.92
CA GLU A 178 21.19 -5.44 12.86
C GLU A 178 21.91 -6.13 14.04
N GLU A 179 21.36 -7.24 14.55
CA GLU A 179 21.94 -8.02 15.64
C GLU A 179 23.23 -8.75 15.26
N ASP A 180 23.35 -9.23 14.01
CA ASP A 180 24.50 -9.99 13.49
C ASP A 180 25.56 -9.10 12.80
N SER A 181 25.61 -7.79 13.07
CA SER A 181 26.49 -6.79 12.40
C SER A 181 28.01 -6.93 12.67
N ASP A 182 28.48 -8.13 13.05
CA ASP A 182 29.89 -8.48 13.09
C ASP A 182 30.44 -8.69 11.65
N GLU A 183 30.94 -7.59 11.07
CA GLU A 183 32.00 -7.43 10.05
C GLU A 183 31.99 -8.21 8.70
N ASP A 184 31.10 -9.17 8.43
CA ASP A 184 31.01 -9.82 7.11
C ASP A 184 29.69 -9.46 6.38
N ASP A 185 29.80 -8.76 5.24
CA ASP A 185 28.68 -8.36 4.35
C ASP A 185 27.88 -9.54 3.75
N ASP A 186 28.26 -10.78 4.05
CA ASP A 186 27.63 -11.98 3.52
C ASP A 186 26.47 -12.45 4.42
N ILE A 187 25.23 -12.20 3.98
CA ILE A 187 24.02 -12.68 4.67
C ILE A 187 24.07 -14.21 4.78
N ASP A 188 23.91 -14.75 6.00
CA ASP A 188 23.87 -16.20 6.25
C ASP A 188 22.89 -16.89 5.28
N PRO A 189 23.36 -17.85 4.46
CA PRO A 189 22.51 -18.61 3.55
C PRO A 189 21.31 -19.29 4.24
N ALA A 190 21.41 -19.64 5.52
CA ALA A 190 20.30 -20.19 6.29
C ALA A 190 19.21 -19.14 6.57
N VAL A 191 19.58 -17.87 6.72
CA VAL A 191 18.65 -16.74 6.87
C VAL A 191 18.00 -16.42 5.53
N LEU A 192 18.76 -16.35 4.43
CA LEU A 192 18.22 -16.21 3.07
C LEU A 192 17.21 -17.29 2.72
N LYS A 193 17.42 -18.53 3.20
CA LYS A 193 16.47 -19.63 3.01
C LYS A 193 15.15 -19.43 3.76
N LYS A 194 15.15 -18.78 4.92
CA LYS A 194 13.91 -18.43 5.65
C LYS A 194 13.12 -17.34 4.93
N LEU A 195 13.83 -16.53 4.16
CA LEU A 195 13.27 -15.46 3.35
C LEU A 195 12.66 -15.95 2.03
N GLU A 196 13.05 -17.12 1.50
CA GLU A 196 12.50 -17.66 0.25
C GLU A 196 10.95 -17.64 0.18
N VAL A 197 10.43 -17.43 -1.04
CA VAL A 197 8.99 -17.52 -1.31
C VAL A 197 8.53 -18.96 -1.10
N THR A 198 7.73 -19.18 -0.06
CA THR A 198 7.32 -20.53 0.34
C THR A 198 6.35 -21.16 -0.68
N LYS A 199 6.17 -22.49 -0.59
CA LYS A 199 5.20 -23.18 -1.45
C LYS A 199 3.76 -22.70 -1.24
N ASP A 200 3.40 -22.35 -0.02
CA ASP A 200 2.05 -21.89 0.30
C ASP A 200 1.84 -20.45 -0.16
N GLU A 201 2.88 -19.60 -0.05
CA GLU A 201 2.92 -18.27 -0.66
C GLU A 201 2.73 -18.35 -2.19
N LYS A 202 3.47 -19.22 -2.88
CA LYS A 202 3.28 -19.47 -4.33
C LYS A 202 1.86 -19.94 -4.67
N LYS A 203 1.22 -20.76 -3.84
CA LYS A 203 -0.18 -21.18 -4.07
C LYS A 203 -1.13 -20.00 -3.95
N LEU A 204 -0.95 -19.15 -2.94
CA LEU A 204 -1.78 -17.96 -2.73
C LEU A 204 -1.63 -16.97 -3.89
N ILE A 205 -0.40 -16.69 -4.33
CA ILE A 205 -0.15 -15.84 -5.52
C ILE A 205 -0.92 -16.37 -6.73
N ASN A 206 -0.79 -17.67 -7.02
CA ASN A 206 -1.49 -18.29 -8.13
C ASN A 206 -3.02 -18.25 -7.96
N GLU A 207 -3.54 -18.41 -6.74
CA GLU A 207 -4.97 -18.28 -6.46
C GLU A 207 -5.47 -16.84 -6.71
N ALA A 208 -4.69 -15.84 -6.32
CA ALA A 208 -5.00 -14.42 -6.55
C ALA A 208 -5.06 -14.12 -8.06
N ILE A 209 -4.01 -14.49 -8.80
CA ILE A 209 -3.93 -14.32 -10.26
C ILE A 209 -5.08 -15.05 -10.96
N GLN A 210 -5.36 -16.30 -10.59
CA GLN A 210 -6.48 -17.05 -11.16
C GLN A 210 -7.84 -16.38 -10.90
N SER A 211 -7.99 -15.68 -9.79
CA SER A 211 -9.22 -14.95 -9.47
C SER A 211 -9.36 -13.73 -10.37
N PHE A 212 -8.30 -12.94 -10.54
CA PHE A 212 -8.29 -11.82 -11.49
C PHE A 212 -8.50 -12.26 -12.94
N ASP A 213 -7.88 -13.37 -13.34
CA ASP A 213 -8.04 -13.97 -14.66
C ASP A 213 -9.50 -14.28 -15.01
N LYS A 214 -10.32 -14.69 -14.03
CA LYS A 214 -11.75 -14.97 -14.26
C LYS A 214 -12.52 -13.70 -14.64
N VAL A 215 -12.08 -12.55 -14.15
CA VAL A 215 -12.70 -11.23 -14.38
C VAL A 215 -12.20 -10.65 -15.71
N PHE A 216 -10.89 -10.67 -15.93
CA PHE A 216 -10.29 -9.95 -17.05
C PHE A 216 -10.42 -10.67 -18.40
N LYS A 217 -10.85 -11.93 -18.39
CA LYS A 217 -11.20 -12.67 -19.62
C LYS A 217 -12.56 -12.29 -20.21
N THR A 218 -13.49 -11.75 -19.41
CA THR A 218 -14.87 -11.50 -19.86
C THR A 218 -15.08 -10.07 -20.39
N LYS A 219 -14.34 -9.07 -19.88
CA LYS A 219 -14.35 -7.66 -20.34
C LYS A 219 -15.75 -7.03 -20.42
N THR A 220 -16.64 -7.35 -19.48
CA THR A 220 -18.06 -6.96 -19.53
C THR A 220 -18.46 -5.83 -18.57
N ASP A 221 -17.54 -5.33 -17.76
CA ASP A 221 -17.87 -4.46 -16.62
C ASP A 221 -17.74 -2.97 -16.96
N GLU A 222 -18.64 -2.13 -16.44
CA GLU A 222 -18.56 -0.66 -16.56
C GLU A 222 -17.38 -0.12 -15.74
N ASP A 223 -17.05 -0.76 -14.62
CA ASP A 223 -15.92 -0.43 -13.74
C ASP A 223 -14.65 -1.25 -14.05
N TYR A 224 -14.62 -1.92 -15.21
CA TYR A 224 -13.55 -2.83 -15.61
C TYR A 224 -12.14 -2.23 -15.48
N GLU A 225 -11.97 -0.98 -15.94
CA GLU A 225 -10.68 -0.29 -15.90
C GLU A 225 -10.24 -0.02 -14.45
N LYS A 226 -11.15 0.48 -13.61
CA LYS A 226 -10.88 0.73 -12.18
C LYS A 226 -10.45 -0.55 -11.48
N HIS A 227 -11.15 -1.66 -11.73
CA HIS A 227 -10.81 -2.95 -11.12
C HIS A 227 -9.46 -3.49 -11.56
N ILE A 228 -9.10 -3.37 -12.84
CA ILE A 228 -7.75 -3.73 -13.31
C ILE A 228 -6.71 -2.91 -12.58
N LEU A 229 -6.86 -1.60 -12.53
CA LEU A 229 -5.87 -0.72 -11.93
C LEU A 229 -5.65 -1.03 -10.44
N LEU A 230 -6.73 -1.30 -9.70
CA LEU A 230 -6.63 -1.75 -8.32
C LEU A 230 -5.88 -3.08 -8.18
N CYS A 231 -6.23 -4.08 -8.98
CA CYS A 231 -5.57 -5.40 -8.93
C CYS A 231 -4.09 -5.32 -9.33
N CYS A 232 -3.77 -4.54 -10.35
CA CYS A 232 -2.39 -4.31 -10.79
C CYS A 232 -1.57 -3.57 -9.73
N ASN A 233 -2.17 -2.60 -9.04
CA ASN A 233 -1.50 -1.92 -7.94
C ASN A 233 -1.22 -2.87 -6.76
N ASP A 234 -2.16 -3.75 -6.42
CA ASP A 234 -1.95 -4.74 -5.34
C ASP A 234 -0.86 -5.77 -5.74
N LEU A 235 -0.83 -6.22 -6.99
CA LEU A 235 0.25 -7.08 -7.52
C LEU A 235 1.60 -6.35 -7.49
N ARG A 236 1.65 -5.10 -7.93
CA ARG A 236 2.85 -4.25 -7.90
C ARG A 236 3.39 -4.13 -6.47
N ARG A 237 2.54 -3.78 -5.51
CA ARG A 237 2.94 -3.64 -4.09
C ARG A 237 3.52 -4.92 -3.51
N TYR A 238 2.96 -6.08 -3.87
CA TYR A 238 3.55 -7.35 -3.46
C TYR A 238 4.91 -7.61 -4.13
N GLY A 239 5.04 -7.33 -5.43
CA GLY A 239 6.31 -7.50 -6.15
C GLY A 239 7.41 -6.55 -5.66
N GLU A 240 7.06 -5.35 -5.22
CA GLU A 240 7.97 -4.35 -4.64
C GLU A 240 8.66 -4.84 -3.35
N GLN A 241 7.94 -5.60 -2.51
CA GLN A 241 8.47 -6.19 -1.27
C GLN A 241 9.46 -7.33 -1.53
N LEU A 242 9.57 -7.81 -2.77
CA LEU A 242 10.47 -8.89 -3.16
C LEU A 242 11.73 -8.29 -3.80
N ASP A 243 12.57 -7.69 -2.97
CA ASP A 243 13.72 -6.86 -3.37
C ASP A 243 15.04 -7.61 -3.59
N LEU A 244 15.14 -8.87 -3.12
CA LEU A 244 16.34 -9.69 -3.29
C LEU A 244 16.36 -10.48 -4.62
N PRO A 245 17.55 -10.73 -5.22
CA PRO A 245 17.67 -11.50 -6.46
C PRO A 245 17.12 -12.93 -6.40
N ILE A 246 17.09 -13.54 -5.21
CA ILE A 246 16.50 -14.87 -5.00
C ILE A 246 15.00 -14.92 -5.33
N TYR A 247 14.32 -13.77 -5.42
CA TYR A 247 12.90 -13.68 -5.71
C TYR A 247 12.57 -13.48 -7.18
N LYS A 248 13.57 -13.36 -8.07
CA LYS A 248 13.38 -12.96 -9.47
C LYS A 248 12.26 -13.69 -10.21
N GLU A 249 12.13 -15.01 -10.02
CA GLU A 249 11.08 -15.79 -10.67
C GLU A 249 9.67 -15.36 -10.23
N THR A 250 9.52 -15.05 -8.94
CA THR A 250 8.24 -14.64 -8.35
C THR A 250 7.92 -13.18 -8.71
N VAL A 251 8.92 -12.31 -8.67
CA VAL A 251 8.81 -10.92 -9.13
C VAL A 251 8.37 -10.88 -10.59
N ASN A 252 9.06 -11.60 -11.46
CA ASN A 252 8.72 -11.65 -12.89
C ASN A 252 7.28 -12.16 -13.11
N LEU A 253 6.87 -13.24 -12.42
CA LEU A 253 5.49 -13.74 -12.49
C LEU A 253 4.46 -12.67 -12.14
N VAL A 254 4.63 -11.99 -11.00
CA VAL A 254 3.65 -11.04 -10.46
C VAL A 254 3.61 -9.76 -11.30
N LEU A 255 4.77 -9.18 -11.60
CA LEU A 255 4.88 -7.89 -12.29
C LEU A 255 4.57 -8.00 -13.78
N THR A 256 4.99 -9.08 -14.45
CA THR A 256 4.58 -9.35 -15.84
C THR A 256 3.07 -9.57 -15.92
N THR A 257 2.46 -10.23 -14.93
CA THR A 257 1.00 -10.37 -14.87
C THR A 257 0.31 -9.02 -14.74
N ALA A 258 0.74 -8.15 -13.82
CA ALA A 258 0.20 -6.80 -13.67
C ALA A 258 0.32 -5.99 -14.98
N MET A 259 1.49 -6.00 -15.62
CA MET A 259 1.70 -5.34 -16.91
C MET A 259 0.81 -5.92 -18.02
N SER A 260 0.56 -7.23 -18.03
CA SER A 260 -0.32 -7.86 -19.02
C SER A 260 -1.77 -7.37 -18.89
N TYR A 261 -2.24 -7.16 -17.66
CA TYR A 261 -3.57 -6.62 -17.40
C TYR A 261 -3.67 -5.14 -17.77
N ILE A 262 -2.65 -4.33 -17.45
CA ILE A 262 -2.58 -2.92 -17.87
C ILE A 262 -2.63 -2.81 -19.40
N LYS A 263 -1.85 -3.62 -20.12
CA LYS A 263 -1.87 -3.67 -21.60
C LYS A 263 -3.23 -4.01 -22.19
N SER A 264 -4.15 -4.60 -21.39
CA SER A 264 -5.49 -4.94 -21.83
C SER A 264 -6.48 -3.76 -21.78
N LEU A 265 -6.12 -2.67 -21.10
CA LEU A 265 -6.90 -1.44 -21.00
C LEU A 265 -6.91 -0.67 -22.32
N LYS A 266 -7.95 0.13 -22.51
CA LYS A 266 -8.00 1.11 -23.59
C LYS A 266 -7.24 2.37 -23.14
N ASP A 267 -6.56 3.02 -24.07
CA ASP A 267 -5.96 4.34 -23.88
C ASP A 267 -4.99 4.46 -22.68
N VAL A 268 -4.20 3.42 -22.40
CA VAL A 268 -3.22 3.38 -21.29
C VAL A 268 -2.31 4.61 -21.26
N GLU A 269 -1.86 5.08 -22.42
CA GLU A 269 -0.95 6.23 -22.54
C GLU A 269 -1.57 7.57 -22.11
N SER A 270 -2.88 7.61 -21.83
CA SER A 270 -3.59 8.79 -21.31
C SER A 270 -3.99 8.66 -19.84
N ASN A 271 -3.68 7.52 -19.20
CA ASN A 271 -4.01 7.26 -17.80
C ASN A 271 -2.73 7.28 -16.95
N ALA A 272 -2.54 8.37 -16.18
CA ALA A 272 -1.36 8.56 -15.35
C ALA A 272 -1.15 7.43 -14.34
N PHE A 273 -2.23 6.99 -13.68
CA PHE A 273 -2.16 5.91 -12.70
C PHE A 273 -1.76 4.57 -13.34
N ALA A 274 -2.27 4.27 -14.54
CA ALA A 274 -1.86 3.09 -15.30
C ALA A 274 -0.37 3.13 -15.68
N LEU A 275 0.11 4.29 -16.14
CA LEU A 275 1.51 4.51 -16.48
C LEU A 275 2.43 4.41 -15.25
N LYS A 276 1.99 4.92 -14.10
CA LYS A 276 2.70 4.80 -12.82
C LYS A 276 2.89 3.35 -12.43
N ILE A 277 1.81 2.55 -12.40
CA ILE A 277 1.89 1.13 -12.06
C ILE A 277 2.78 0.37 -13.06
N TRP A 278 2.65 0.68 -14.36
CA TRP A 278 3.48 0.04 -15.39
C TRP A 278 4.96 0.39 -15.21
N GLY A 279 5.29 1.68 -15.05
CA GLY A 279 6.65 2.13 -14.82
C GLY A 279 7.28 1.48 -13.59
N ALA A 280 6.56 1.50 -12.46
CA ALA A 280 7.00 0.83 -11.24
C ALA A 280 7.21 -0.68 -11.41
N SER A 281 6.31 -1.35 -12.14
CA SER A 281 6.45 -2.80 -12.42
C SER A 281 7.69 -3.11 -13.25
N LEU A 282 8.01 -2.29 -14.25
CA LEU A 282 9.24 -2.44 -15.05
C LEU A 282 10.50 -2.21 -14.20
N PHE A 283 10.47 -1.19 -13.33
CA PHE A 283 11.58 -0.89 -12.42
C PHE A 283 11.86 -2.05 -11.47
N TYR A 284 10.84 -2.55 -10.76
CA TYR A 284 11.04 -3.65 -9.81
C TYR A 284 11.40 -4.97 -10.49
N GLU A 285 10.94 -5.22 -11.73
CA GLU A 285 11.39 -6.36 -12.53
C GLU A 285 12.89 -6.26 -12.86
N ALA A 286 13.36 -5.07 -13.28
CA ALA A 286 14.77 -4.84 -13.56
C ALA A 286 15.63 -4.93 -12.30
N ARG A 287 15.16 -4.38 -11.18
CA ARG A 287 15.89 -4.40 -9.90
C ARG A 287 16.12 -5.82 -9.39
N ALA A 288 15.15 -6.72 -9.58
CA ALA A 288 15.26 -8.10 -9.12
C ALA A 288 16.27 -8.95 -9.91
N ASP A 289 16.69 -8.51 -11.10
CA ASP A 289 17.73 -9.16 -11.92
C ASP A 289 18.52 -8.09 -12.69
N TYR A 290 19.19 -7.19 -11.96
CA TYR A 290 19.85 -6.01 -12.55
C TYR A 290 21.06 -6.35 -13.45
N GLU A 291 21.57 -7.58 -13.33
CA GLU A 291 22.63 -8.11 -14.19
C GLU A 291 22.08 -8.67 -15.53
N ALA A 292 20.77 -8.74 -15.70
CA ALA A 292 20.17 -9.23 -16.94
C ALA A 292 20.48 -8.31 -18.13
N ASP A 293 20.72 -8.89 -19.31
CA ASP A 293 21.06 -8.16 -20.54
C ASP A 293 20.05 -7.05 -20.91
N ASN A 294 18.79 -7.18 -20.46
CA ASN A 294 17.72 -6.23 -20.74
C ASN A 294 17.40 -5.28 -19.56
N ALA A 295 18.11 -5.36 -18.44
CA ALA A 295 17.83 -4.56 -17.25
C ALA A 295 17.84 -3.06 -17.56
N GLN A 296 18.88 -2.56 -18.25
CA GLN A 296 18.95 -1.15 -18.65
C GLN A 296 17.75 -0.72 -19.49
N GLN A 297 17.36 -1.52 -20.50
CA GLN A 297 16.21 -1.22 -21.34
C GLN A 297 14.89 -1.19 -20.54
N LEU A 298 14.73 -2.08 -19.57
CA LEU A 298 13.57 -2.10 -18.69
C LEU A 298 13.50 -0.83 -17.84
N VAL A 299 14.62 -0.39 -17.26
CA VAL A 299 14.66 0.83 -16.42
C VAL A 299 14.46 2.10 -17.25
N GLU A 300 15.05 2.18 -18.44
CA GLU A 300 14.79 3.29 -19.38
C GLU A 300 13.31 3.37 -19.75
N THR A 301 12.68 2.22 -20.02
CA THR A 301 11.24 2.16 -20.30
C THR A 301 10.41 2.54 -19.07
N ALA A 302 10.81 2.09 -17.88
CA ALA A 302 10.19 2.45 -16.61
C ALA A 302 10.19 3.97 -16.43
N LEU A 303 11.36 4.60 -16.59
CA LEU A 303 11.56 6.04 -16.48
C LEU A 303 10.68 6.81 -17.48
N GLN A 304 10.60 6.35 -18.74
CA GLN A 304 9.70 6.97 -19.74
C GLN A 304 8.24 6.92 -19.30
N LYS A 305 7.77 5.79 -18.75
CA LYS A 305 6.39 5.64 -18.28
C LYS A 305 6.10 6.52 -17.07
N LEU A 306 7.02 6.59 -16.11
CA LEU A 306 6.88 7.44 -14.92
C LEU A 306 6.90 8.94 -15.26
N LEU A 307 7.77 9.37 -16.17
CA LEU A 307 7.80 10.77 -16.64
C LEU A 307 6.51 11.14 -17.41
N ALA A 308 5.97 10.21 -18.20
CA ALA A 308 4.68 10.40 -18.86
C ALA A 308 3.53 10.48 -17.85
N ALA A 309 3.53 9.63 -16.81
CA ALA A 309 2.56 9.71 -15.71
C ALA A 309 2.61 11.08 -15.02
N LYS A 310 3.81 11.52 -14.64
CA LYS A 310 4.05 12.82 -13.98
C LYS A 310 3.65 14.02 -14.86
N THR A 311 3.74 13.90 -16.18
CA THR A 311 3.30 14.96 -17.12
C THR A 311 1.78 15.05 -17.22
N LEU A 312 1.08 13.94 -17.04
CA LEU A 312 -0.38 13.88 -17.09
C LEU A 312 -1.03 14.30 -15.77
N GLU A 313 -0.33 14.12 -14.65
CA GLU A 313 -0.79 14.61 -13.36
C GLU A 313 -0.66 16.13 -13.28
N THR A 314 -1.74 16.76 -12.86
CA THR A 314 -1.77 18.21 -12.61
C THR A 314 -1.45 18.55 -11.16
N ASP A 315 -1.23 17.52 -10.33
CA ASP A 315 -0.96 17.63 -8.91
C ASP A 315 0.55 17.55 -8.68
N ASP A 316 1.14 18.62 -8.12
CA ASP A 316 2.59 18.70 -7.85
C ASP A 316 2.98 17.90 -6.58
N HIS A 317 2.01 17.17 -6.00
CA HIS A 317 2.12 16.37 -4.78
C HIS A 317 2.28 14.86 -4.99
N ASP A 318 2.42 14.34 -6.23
CA ASP A 318 2.79 12.91 -6.42
C ASP A 318 4.27 12.66 -6.13
N LEU A 319 4.56 12.57 -4.82
CA LEU A 319 5.89 12.30 -4.29
C LEU A 319 6.34 10.87 -4.62
N GLU A 320 5.43 9.89 -4.60
CA GLU A 320 5.76 8.48 -4.90
C GLU A 320 6.29 8.32 -6.33
N THR A 321 5.69 8.95 -7.34
CA THR A 321 6.23 8.89 -8.71
C THR A 321 7.58 9.60 -8.81
N THR A 322 7.78 10.69 -8.06
CA THR A 322 9.05 11.42 -8.06
C THR A 322 10.18 10.60 -7.45
N GLU A 323 9.89 9.92 -6.34
CA GLU A 323 10.82 9.01 -5.66
C GLU A 323 11.18 7.83 -6.56
N LEU A 324 10.19 7.19 -7.21
CA LEU A 324 10.42 6.11 -8.17
C LEU A 324 11.27 6.55 -9.36
N ILE A 325 11.12 7.79 -9.84
CA ILE A 325 12.00 8.36 -10.87
C ILE A 325 13.44 8.45 -10.35
N GLY A 326 13.64 8.88 -9.10
CA GLY A 326 14.94 8.88 -8.43
C GLY A 326 15.57 7.49 -8.39
N HIS A 327 14.82 6.48 -7.95
CA HIS A 327 15.28 5.09 -7.93
C HIS A 327 15.62 4.53 -9.31
N CYS A 328 14.82 4.83 -10.35
CA CYS A 328 15.16 4.46 -11.73
C CYS A 328 16.52 5.05 -12.14
N LYS A 329 16.77 6.33 -11.83
CA LYS A 329 18.02 6.99 -12.18
C LYS A 329 19.21 6.41 -11.39
N MET A 330 19.03 6.12 -10.11
CA MET A 330 20.06 5.45 -9.30
C MET A 330 20.42 4.06 -9.84
N LEU A 331 19.41 3.29 -10.26
CA LEU A 331 19.66 1.99 -10.88
C LEU A 331 20.38 2.15 -12.23
N LEU A 332 20.01 3.15 -13.04
CA LEU A 332 20.72 3.48 -14.29
C LEU A 332 22.17 3.89 -14.05
N SER A 333 22.48 4.65 -13.00
CA SER A 333 23.88 4.98 -12.67
C SER A 333 24.69 3.76 -12.21
N THR A 334 24.02 2.70 -11.74
CA THR A 334 24.68 1.45 -11.34
C THR A 334 24.96 0.54 -12.55
N ILE A 335 24.03 0.46 -13.50
CA ILE A 335 24.09 -0.51 -14.62
C ILE A 335 24.62 0.08 -15.93
N SER A 336 24.67 1.41 -16.07
CA SER A 336 25.18 2.06 -17.28
C SER A 336 26.68 1.83 -17.44
N THR A 337 27.11 1.61 -18.68
CA THR A 337 28.54 1.50 -19.04
C THR A 337 29.16 2.83 -19.49
N ASP A 338 28.35 3.86 -19.70
CA ASP A 338 28.80 5.19 -20.11
C ASP A 338 28.99 6.07 -18.87
N GLU A 339 30.23 6.46 -18.57
CA GLU A 339 30.63 7.23 -17.38
C GLU A 339 29.92 8.59 -17.29
N ASP A 340 29.71 9.27 -18.42
CA ASP A 340 29.03 10.57 -18.43
C ASP A 340 27.55 10.40 -18.05
N GLU A 341 26.92 9.33 -18.54
CA GLU A 341 25.54 8.98 -18.19
C GLU A 341 25.43 8.50 -16.74
N VAL A 342 26.43 7.78 -16.22
CA VAL A 342 26.49 7.36 -14.80
C VAL A 342 26.44 8.59 -13.89
N ILE A 343 27.33 9.56 -14.10
CA ILE A 343 27.40 10.78 -13.27
C ILE A 343 26.10 11.58 -13.37
N ARG A 344 25.57 11.75 -14.59
CA ARG A 344 24.31 12.47 -14.82
C ARG A 344 23.15 11.82 -14.07
N HIS A 345 23.00 10.50 -14.22
CA HIS A 345 21.93 9.74 -13.58
C HIS A 345 22.03 9.78 -12.05
N TYR A 346 23.24 9.66 -11.50
CA TYR A 346 23.48 9.72 -10.06
C TYR A 346 23.04 11.08 -9.49
N GLN A 347 23.50 12.19 -10.08
CA GLN A 347 23.11 13.53 -9.62
C GLN A 347 21.59 13.75 -9.72
N GLU A 348 21.00 13.38 -10.85
CA GLU A 348 19.56 13.55 -11.04
C GLU A 348 18.71 12.65 -10.12
N ALA A 349 19.26 11.53 -9.63
CA ALA A 349 18.61 10.70 -8.62
C ALA A 349 18.57 11.43 -7.27
N ILE A 350 19.71 11.98 -6.83
CA ILE A 350 19.82 12.78 -5.60
C ILE A 350 18.84 13.97 -5.64
N ASP A 351 18.83 14.72 -6.74
CA ASP A 351 17.91 15.86 -6.91
C ASP A 351 16.43 15.44 -6.79
N SER A 352 16.09 14.23 -7.27
CA SER A 352 14.73 13.69 -7.16
C SER A 352 14.38 13.33 -5.72
N PHE A 353 15.30 12.70 -4.97
CA PHE A 353 15.10 12.36 -3.57
C PHE A 353 15.00 13.61 -2.68
N LYS A 354 15.86 14.61 -2.89
CA LYS A 354 15.76 15.91 -2.20
C LYS A 354 14.43 16.58 -2.43
N ALA A 355 13.95 16.59 -3.68
CA ALA A 355 12.65 17.18 -4.02
C ALA A 355 11.47 16.47 -3.31
N VAL A 356 11.58 15.17 -3.04
CA VAL A 356 10.59 14.41 -2.25
C VAL A 356 10.62 14.83 -0.79
N VAL A 357 11.81 14.86 -0.18
CA VAL A 357 12.00 15.24 1.23
C VAL A 357 11.53 16.68 1.49
N GLU A 358 11.92 17.63 0.64
CA GLU A 358 11.54 19.05 0.78
C GLU A 358 10.03 19.29 0.77
N ARG A 359 9.28 18.41 0.12
CA ARG A 359 7.82 18.53 -0.06
C ARG A 359 7.03 17.61 0.87
N SER A 360 7.68 16.71 1.59
CA SER A 360 7.02 15.83 2.55
C SER A 360 6.80 16.54 3.88
N ASN A 361 5.62 16.33 4.49
CA ASN A 361 5.36 16.79 5.85
C ASN A 361 5.99 15.86 6.90
N ASP A 362 6.31 14.63 6.51
CA ASP A 362 6.92 13.58 7.35
C ASP A 362 7.79 12.70 6.43
N PRO A 363 9.04 13.11 6.14
CA PRO A 363 9.92 12.38 5.22
C PRO A 363 10.31 11.01 5.78
N ASP A 364 10.41 10.00 4.89
CA ASP A 364 10.84 8.65 5.27
C ASP A 364 12.28 8.69 5.83
N PRO A 365 12.53 8.19 7.06
CA PRO A 365 13.87 8.10 7.62
C PRO A 365 14.86 7.34 6.73
N LYS A 366 14.43 6.27 6.04
CA LYS A 366 15.30 5.50 5.14
C LYS A 366 15.72 6.33 3.92
N LEU A 367 14.85 7.22 3.45
CA LEU A 367 15.15 8.14 2.35
C LEU A 367 16.11 9.25 2.79
N LEU A 368 15.97 9.76 4.01
CA LEU A 368 16.90 10.73 4.59
C LEU A 368 18.31 10.14 4.72
N GLU A 369 18.41 8.95 5.29
CA GLU A 369 19.68 8.21 5.43
C GLU A 369 20.31 7.95 4.05
N LEU A 370 19.50 7.56 3.05
CA LEU A 370 19.98 7.41 1.68
C LEU A 370 20.57 8.70 1.13
N ILE A 371 19.91 9.86 1.31
CA ILE A 371 20.46 11.14 0.84
C ILE A 371 21.76 11.49 1.56
N GLU A 372 21.84 11.28 2.87
CA GLU A 372 23.05 11.54 3.67
C GLU A 372 24.24 10.70 3.20
N MET A 373 24.02 9.41 2.92
CA MET A 373 25.04 8.53 2.34
C MET A 373 25.49 8.99 0.95
N LEU A 374 24.57 9.51 0.13
CA LEU A 374 24.83 9.86 -1.28
C LEU A 374 25.44 11.25 -1.47
N ASP A 375 25.13 12.20 -0.59
CA ASP A 375 25.71 13.55 -0.62
C ASP A 375 27.15 13.58 -0.10
N GLY A 376 27.61 12.49 0.51
CA GLY A 376 28.85 12.44 1.28
C GLY A 376 28.64 13.28 2.53
N GLY A 377 28.29 12.63 3.65
CA GLY A 377 28.17 13.31 4.94
C GLY A 377 29.34 14.27 5.12
N ASP A 378 29.09 15.47 5.66
CA ASP A 378 30.09 16.52 5.87
C ASP A 378 31.25 15.98 6.74
N GLU A 379 32.16 15.23 6.14
CA GLU A 379 33.52 15.02 6.60
C GLU A 379 34.21 16.35 6.30
N GLU A 380 33.96 17.33 7.19
CA GLU A 380 34.99 18.29 7.55
C GLU A 380 36.19 17.45 8.01
N GLU A 381 37.00 16.98 7.05
CA GLU A 381 38.39 16.62 7.27
C GLU A 381 39.01 17.86 7.91
N GLU A 382 39.09 17.87 9.24
CA GLU A 382 39.99 18.75 9.97
C GLU A 382 41.38 18.47 9.41
N GLU A 383 41.79 19.26 8.41
CA GLU A 383 43.17 19.34 7.96
C GLU A 383 44.00 19.63 9.22
N GLU A 384 44.61 18.59 9.79
CA GLU A 384 45.73 18.74 10.72
C GLU A 384 46.79 19.53 9.95
N LEU A 385 46.82 20.84 10.21
CA LEU A 385 47.89 21.73 9.79
C LEU A 385 49.18 21.18 10.43
N ASP A 386 49.93 20.40 9.65
CA ASP A 386 51.34 20.16 9.86
C ASP A 386 52.07 21.52 9.83
N ASP A 387 52.20 22.13 11.01
CA ASP A 387 53.07 23.26 11.28
C ASP A 387 54.52 22.77 11.30
N ASP A 388 55.03 22.40 10.13
CA ASP A 388 56.46 22.34 9.87
C ASP A 388 56.98 23.78 9.69
N SER A 389 57.24 24.45 10.81
CA SER A 389 58.01 25.68 10.86
C SER A 389 59.51 25.37 10.94
N ASP A 390 60.19 25.60 9.81
CA ASP A 390 61.66 25.72 9.64
C ASP A 390 62.32 26.76 10.57
#